data_AF-A0A8T1XPD3-F1
#
_entry.id   AF-A0A8T1XPD3-F1
#
_cell.length_a   1.000
_cell.length_b   1.000
_cell.length_c   1.000
_cell.angle_alpha   90.00
_cell.angle_beta   90.00
_cell.angle_gamma   90.00
#
_symmetry.space_group_name_H-M   'P 1'
#
loop_
_entity.id
_entity.type
_entity.pdbx_description
1 polymer ?
#
loop_
_entity_poly.entity_id
_entity_poly.type
_entity_poly.pdbx_seq_one_letter_code
_entity_poly.pdbx_strand_id
1 'polypeptide(L)'
;MLNSVWIGLIAFWENEKSIKRSKTNSKNKKSDRGGLGIAKHTCGSMPYVRRREEMRDKVTGELPDMVTFMEATHKIKETMTMVTLWTLTILHKKKLMPFTKGSSEEREEIWLWFNSGS
;
A
#
# COMPACT_ATOMS: atom_id res chain seq x y z
N MET A 1 36.97 15.47 7.73
CA MET A 1 35.86 15.43 6.75
C MET A 1 34.48 15.11 7.36
N LEU A 2 34.38 14.36 8.47
CA LEU A 2 33.10 14.01 9.14
C LEU A 2 32.22 15.20 9.58
N ASN A 3 32.82 16.35 9.91
CA ASN A 3 32.06 17.54 10.34
C ASN A 3 31.15 18.14 9.25
N SER A 4 31.55 18.06 7.98
CA SER A 4 30.81 18.71 6.88
C SER A 4 29.47 18.02 6.57
N VAL A 5 29.45 16.69 6.60
CA VAL A 5 28.25 15.88 6.35
C VAL A 5 27.25 16.04 7.49
N TRP A 6 27.72 16.03 8.73
CA TRP A 6 26.87 16.16 9.92
C TRP A 6 26.15 17.52 9.96
N ILE A 7 26.88 18.60 9.67
CA ILE A 7 26.31 19.96 9.56
C ILE A 7 25.27 20.02 8.44
N GLY A 8 25.54 19.39 7.28
CA GLY A 8 24.59 19.32 6.17
C GLY A 8 23.29 18.57 6.52
N LEU A 9 23.39 17.50 7.32
CA LEU A 9 22.24 16.76 7.83
C LEU A 9 21.39 17.59 8.79
N ILE A 10 22.01 18.32 9.71
CA ILE A 10 21.30 19.23 10.62
C ILE A 10 20.55 20.29 9.80
N ALA A 11 21.24 20.98 8.88
CA ALA A 11 20.63 21.99 8.03
C ALA A 11 19.48 21.44 7.16
N PHE A 12 19.61 20.20 6.67
CA PHE A 12 18.56 19.54 5.91
C PHE A 12 17.29 19.29 6.75
N TRP A 13 17.44 18.85 8.00
CA TRP A 13 16.32 18.55 8.88
C TRP A 13 15.69 19.79 9.52
N GLU A 14 16.47 20.85 9.75
CA GLU A 14 16.00 22.15 10.24
C GLU A 14 15.29 22.98 9.15
N ASN A 15 15.46 22.63 7.88
CA ASN A 15 14.76 23.29 6.78
C ASN A 15 13.23 23.18 6.93
N GLU A 16 12.54 24.31 6.75
CA GLU A 16 11.09 24.42 6.80
C GLU A 16 10.36 23.41 5.90
N LYS A 17 10.92 23.09 4.72
CA LYS A 17 10.37 22.06 3.82
C LYS A 17 10.34 20.68 4.48
N SER A 18 11.42 20.31 5.16
CA SER A 18 11.56 19.03 5.86
C SER A 18 10.61 18.95 7.05
N ILE A 19 10.50 20.04 7.81
CA ILE A 19 9.57 20.16 8.95
C ILE A 19 8.13 20.04 8.48
N LYS A 20 7.73 20.76 7.42
CA LYS A 20 6.38 20.72 6.86
C LYS A 20 6.02 19.31 6.38
N ARG A 21 6.92 18.66 5.63
CA ARG A 21 6.75 17.26 5.20
C ARG A 21 6.58 16.32 6.40
N SER A 22 7.41 16.46 7.43
CA SER A 22 7.33 15.64 8.64
C SER A 22 5.99 15.81 9.38
N LYS A 23 5.52 17.05 9.55
CA LYS A 23 4.22 17.36 10.15
C LYS A 23 3.07 16.74 9.35
N THR A 24 3.08 16.89 8.03
CA THR A 24 2.08 16.28 7.15
C THR A 24 2.08 14.76 7.27
N ASN A 25 3.25 14.11 7.17
CA ASN A 25 3.36 12.65 7.29
C ASN A 25 2.89 12.15 8.66
N SER A 26 3.22 12.88 9.74
CA SER A 26 2.75 12.57 11.10
C SER A 26 1.23 12.65 11.21
N LYS A 27 0.62 13.68 10.61
CA LYS A 27 -0.83 13.83 10.53
C LYS A 27 -1.47 12.70 9.70
N ASN A 28 -0.90 12.37 8.54
CA ASN A 28 -1.40 11.29 7.67
C ASN A 28 -1.26 9.91 8.33
N LYS A 29 -0.23 9.69 9.14
CA LYS A 29 -0.06 8.46 9.92
C LYS A 29 -1.12 8.32 11.02
N LYS A 30 -1.56 9.44 11.61
CA LYS A 30 -2.58 9.52 12.66
C LYS A 30 -3.98 9.85 12.13
N SER A 31 -4.17 9.93 10.82
CA SER A 31 -5.48 10.26 10.25
C SER A 31 -6.48 9.17 10.60
N ASP A 32 -7.68 9.54 11.03
CA ASP A 32 -8.77 8.57 11.13
C ASP A 32 -9.13 8.09 9.72
N ARG A 33 -9.09 6.77 9.53
CA ARG A 33 -9.40 6.09 8.28
C ARG A 33 -10.77 5.41 8.36
N GLY A 34 -11.71 6.05 9.04
CA GLY A 34 -13.05 5.52 9.30
C GLY A 34 -13.02 4.23 10.11
N GLY A 35 -12.10 4.12 11.09
CA GLY A 35 -11.94 2.90 11.90
C GLY A 35 -11.32 1.70 11.18
N LEU A 36 -10.93 1.81 9.91
CA LEU A 36 -10.37 0.69 9.12
C LEU A 36 -8.87 0.42 9.37
N GLY A 37 -8.23 1.28 10.17
CA GLY A 37 -6.84 1.16 10.59
C GLY A 37 -5.82 1.50 9.49
N ILE A 38 -4.53 1.40 9.84
CA ILE A 38 -3.42 1.61 8.89
C ILE A 38 -3.39 0.47 7.89
N ALA A 39 -3.38 0.79 6.59
CA ALA A 39 -3.16 -0.20 5.54
C ALA A 39 -1.75 -0.80 5.68
N LYS A 40 -1.68 -2.10 5.94
CA LYS A 40 -0.45 -2.87 6.11
C LYS A 40 -0.47 -4.02 5.12
N HIS A 41 0.71 -4.30 4.56
CA HIS A 41 0.95 -5.36 3.61
C HIS A 41 2.11 -6.23 4.11
N THR A 42 2.11 -7.50 3.75
CA THR A 42 3.11 -8.50 4.17
C THR A 42 4.19 -8.75 3.12
N CYS A 43 4.26 -7.90 2.09
CA CYS A 43 5.23 -8.00 1.00
C CYS A 43 6.67 -7.60 1.41
N GLY A 44 6.85 -7.08 2.63
CA GLY A 44 8.16 -6.62 3.09
C GLY A 44 8.72 -5.50 2.20
N SER A 45 10.02 -5.56 1.90
CA SER A 45 10.70 -4.62 0.99
C SER A 45 10.55 -4.98 -0.50
N MET A 46 9.85 -6.07 -0.82
CA MET A 46 9.69 -6.50 -2.21
C MET A 46 8.66 -5.63 -2.93
N PRO A 47 8.95 -5.12 -4.13
CA PRO A 47 7.99 -4.32 -4.89
C PRO A 47 6.82 -5.18 -5.38
N TYR A 48 5.62 -4.61 -5.34
CA TYR A 48 4.39 -5.28 -5.77
C TYR A 48 4.46 -5.84 -7.19
N VAL A 49 5.09 -5.13 -8.13
CA VAL A 49 5.26 -5.61 -9.52
C VAL A 49 6.01 -6.94 -9.53
N ARG A 50 7.17 -7.00 -8.87
CA ARG A 50 7.96 -8.23 -8.76
C ARG A 50 7.17 -9.33 -8.05
N ARG A 51 6.47 -8.99 -6.96
CA ARG A 51 5.66 -9.96 -6.22
C ARG A 51 4.52 -10.53 -7.08
N ARG A 52 3.94 -9.71 -7.96
CA ARG A 52 2.89 -10.11 -8.89
C ARG A 52 3.42 -11.03 -9.98
N GLU A 53 4.61 -10.73 -10.49
CA GLU A 53 5.35 -11.59 -11.43
C GLU A 53 5.72 -12.94 -10.80
N GLU A 54 6.15 -12.97 -9.54
CA GLU A 54 6.40 -14.23 -8.81
C GLU A 54 5.15 -15.10 -8.63
N MET A 55 3.97 -14.47 -8.61
CA MET A 55 2.67 -15.13 -8.52
C MET A 55 2.05 -15.44 -9.90
N ARG A 56 2.78 -15.22 -10.99
CA ARG A 56 2.35 -15.62 -12.33
C ARG A 56 2.13 -17.12 -12.38
N ASP A 57 1.03 -17.53 -13.01
CA ASP A 57 0.75 -18.95 -13.22
C ASP A 57 1.82 -19.55 -14.13
N LYS A 58 2.40 -20.68 -13.72
CA LYS A 58 3.50 -21.33 -14.45
C LYS A 58 3.02 -22.09 -15.69
N VAL A 59 1.73 -22.40 -15.78
CA VAL A 59 1.12 -23.18 -16.86
C VAL A 59 0.52 -22.25 -17.91
N THR A 60 -0.31 -21.29 -17.49
CA THR A 60 -0.97 -20.35 -18.40
C THR A 60 -0.12 -19.11 -18.68
N GLY A 61 0.84 -18.79 -17.83
CA GLY A 61 1.64 -17.58 -17.93
C GLY A 61 0.85 -16.32 -17.58
N GLU A 62 -0.39 -16.41 -17.10
CA GLU A 62 -1.21 -15.25 -16.77
C GLU A 62 -0.85 -14.66 -15.40
N LEU A 63 -0.99 -13.34 -15.28
CA LEU A 63 -0.80 -12.64 -14.02
C LEU A 63 -2.00 -12.88 -13.10
N PRO A 64 -1.79 -13.00 -11.78
CA PRO A 64 -2.87 -13.26 -10.84
C PRO A 64 -3.92 -12.16 -10.87
N ASP A 65 -5.19 -12.52 -10.74
CA ASP A 65 -6.26 -11.53 -10.55
C ASP A 65 -5.96 -10.63 -9.34
N MET A 66 -6.41 -9.37 -9.42
CA MET A 66 -6.12 -8.40 -8.37
C MET A 66 -6.72 -8.78 -7.02
N VAL A 67 -7.85 -9.50 -6.99
CA VAL A 67 -8.43 -10.00 -5.74
C VAL A 67 -7.48 -11.02 -5.12
N THR A 68 -7.06 -12.03 -5.89
CA THR A 68 -6.13 -13.07 -5.46
C THR A 68 -4.77 -12.49 -5.03
N PHE A 69 -4.29 -11.50 -5.77
CA PHE A 69 -3.04 -10.81 -5.45
C PHE A 69 -3.13 -10.06 -4.11
N MET A 70 -4.22 -9.31 -3.89
CA MET A 70 -4.43 -8.58 -2.64
C MET A 70 -4.64 -9.51 -1.45
N GLU A 71 -5.31 -10.65 -1.63
CA GLU A 71 -5.39 -11.69 -0.60
C GLU A 71 -3.99 -12.18 -0.21
N ALA A 72 -3.13 -12.47 -1.19
CA ALA A 72 -1.79 -12.97 -0.94
C ALA A 72 -0.86 -11.92 -0.27
N THR A 73 -0.99 -10.64 -0.61
CA THR A 73 -0.12 -9.57 -0.07
C THR A 73 -0.61 -8.98 1.24
N HIS A 74 -1.85 -9.26 1.65
CA HIS A 74 -2.46 -8.72 2.88
C HIS A 74 -2.93 -9.79 3.85
N LYS A 75 -2.54 -11.05 3.64
CA LYS A 75 -2.70 -12.15 4.60
C LYS A 75 -1.47 -12.29 5.46
N ILE A 76 -1.67 -12.41 6.77
CA ILE A 76 -0.62 -12.78 7.73
C ILE A 76 -0.33 -14.26 7.53
N LYS A 77 0.94 -14.60 7.30
CA LYS A 77 1.36 -15.99 7.04
C LYS A 77 1.08 -16.94 8.20
N GLU A 78 1.23 -16.44 9.43
CA GLU A 78 1.12 -17.22 10.66
C GLU A 78 -0.33 -17.52 11.05
N THR A 79 -1.20 -16.50 11.06
CA THR A 79 -2.59 -16.63 11.52
C THR A 79 -3.57 -16.91 10.39
N MET A 80 -3.13 -16.85 9.12
CA MET A 80 -3.97 -16.87 7.92
C MET A 80 -5.11 -15.84 7.94
N THR A 81 -5.04 -14.84 8.81
CA THR A 81 -5.98 -13.72 8.89
C THR A 81 -5.49 -12.55 8.06
N MET A 82 -6.42 -11.67 7.66
CA MET A 82 -6.04 -10.44 6.98
C MET A 82 -5.37 -9.47 7.95
N VAL A 83 -4.37 -8.76 7.44
CA VAL A 83 -3.56 -7.83 8.23
C VAL A 83 -4.39 -6.60 8.67
N THR A 84 -5.39 -6.20 7.88
CA THR A 84 -6.18 -4.99 8.16
C THR A 84 -7.67 -5.18 7.88
N LEU A 85 -8.48 -4.42 8.60
CA LEU A 85 -9.93 -4.39 8.40
C LEU A 85 -10.28 -3.83 7.02
N TRP A 86 -9.51 -2.86 6.52
CA TRP A 86 -9.69 -2.32 5.17
C TRP A 86 -9.64 -3.39 4.07
N THR A 87 -8.63 -4.27 4.09
CA THR A 87 -8.53 -5.33 3.07
C THR A 87 -9.67 -6.32 3.18
N LEU A 88 -10.09 -6.67 4.41
CA LEU A 88 -11.31 -7.46 4.62
C LEU A 88 -12.53 -6.78 4.00
N THR A 89 -12.73 -5.48 4.24
CA THR A 89 -13.89 -4.74 3.71
C THR A 89 -13.89 -4.68 2.19
N ILE A 90 -12.74 -4.44 1.55
CA ILE A 90 -12.66 -4.39 0.08
C ILE A 90 -12.86 -5.76 -0.54
N LEU A 91 -12.21 -6.79 -0.01
CA LEU A 91 -12.38 -8.15 -0.51
C LEU A 91 -13.82 -8.61 -0.32
N HIS A 92 -14.45 -8.29 0.82
CA HIS A 92 -15.86 -8.59 1.06
C HIS A 92 -16.78 -7.83 0.09
N LYS A 93 -16.54 -6.54 -0.14
CA LYS A 93 -17.29 -5.74 -1.14
C LYS A 93 -17.13 -6.32 -2.57
N LYS A 94 -15.92 -6.69 -2.98
CA LYS A 94 -15.65 -7.26 -4.32
C LYS A 94 -16.16 -8.69 -4.49
N LYS A 95 -16.24 -9.46 -3.40
CA LYS A 95 -16.81 -10.82 -3.42
C LYS A 95 -18.35 -10.79 -3.47
N LEU A 96 -18.96 -9.73 -2.93
CA LEU A 96 -20.41 -9.46 -3.01
C LEU A 96 -20.83 -8.72 -4.29
N MET A 97 -19.95 -7.92 -4.90
CA MET A 97 -20.16 -7.28 -6.19
C MET A 97 -19.12 -7.80 -7.18
N PRO A 98 -19.41 -8.90 -7.93
CA PRO A 98 -18.51 -9.35 -8.97
C PRO A 98 -18.28 -8.22 -9.96
N PHE A 99 -17.02 -7.95 -10.28
CA PHE A 99 -16.56 -6.86 -11.14
C PHE A 99 -17.25 -6.96 -12.51
N THR A 100 -18.36 -6.27 -12.70
CA THR A 100 -18.94 -6.09 -14.02
C THR A 100 -17.95 -5.22 -14.79
N LYS A 101 -17.41 -5.76 -15.89
CA LYS A 101 -16.52 -5.03 -16.81
C LYS A 101 -17.22 -3.72 -17.22
N GLY A 102 -16.90 -2.58 -16.61
CA GLY A 102 -17.64 -1.37 -17.01
C GLY A 102 -17.29 -0.01 -16.44
N SER A 103 -16.43 0.17 -15.43
CA SER A 103 -16.09 1.51 -14.96
C SER A 103 -14.57 1.73 -14.97
N SER A 104 -14.09 2.48 -15.97
CA SER A 104 -12.70 2.97 -16.00
C SER A 104 -12.41 3.95 -14.86
N GLU A 105 -13.44 4.61 -14.34
CA GLU A 105 -13.36 5.60 -13.26
C GLU A 105 -13.03 4.95 -11.92
N GLU A 106 -13.62 3.80 -11.60
CA GLU A 106 -13.32 3.06 -10.35
C GLU A 106 -11.91 2.44 -10.36
N ARG A 107 -11.37 2.15 -11.55
CA ARG A 107 -9.98 1.66 -11.70
C ARG A 107 -8.97 2.78 -11.45
N GLU A 108 -9.26 3.98 -11.95
CA GLU A 108 -8.48 5.19 -11.68
C GLU A 108 -8.54 5.57 -10.20
N GLU A 109 -9.72 5.53 -9.54
CA GLU A 109 -9.80 5.83 -8.10
C GLU A 109 -8.99 4.88 -7.22
N ILE A 110 -9.03 3.58 -7.49
CA ILE A 110 -8.25 2.58 -6.74
C ILE A 110 -6.74 2.76 -7.00
N TRP A 111 -6.36 3.06 -8.24
CA TRP A 111 -4.95 3.26 -8.63
C TRP A 111 -4.39 4.59 -8.10
N LEU A 112 -5.17 5.67 -8.17
CA LEU A 112 -4.87 6.98 -7.59
C LEU A 112 -4.80 6.90 -6.07
N TRP A 113 -5.66 6.13 -5.41
CA TRP A 113 -5.54 5.90 -3.96
C TRP A 113 -4.30 5.08 -3.59
N PHE A 114 -3.95 4.05 -4.38
CA PHE A 114 -2.73 3.27 -4.18
C PHE A 114 -1.44 4.09 -4.39
N ASN A 115 -1.44 5.02 -5.35
CA ASN A 115 -0.29 5.88 -5.68
C ASN A 115 -0.29 7.25 -5.00
N SER A 116 -1.37 7.66 -4.31
CA SER A 116 -1.42 8.94 -3.57
C SER A 116 -0.75 8.89 -2.19
N GLY A 117 -0.22 7.73 -1.79
CA GLY A 117 0.92 7.66 -0.88
C GLY A 117 0.61 7.74 0.61
N SER A 118 1.41 6.95 1.33
CA SER A 118 1.68 7.00 2.76
C SER A 118 2.33 8.31 3.21
#